data_AF-A0A2S8BNK1-F1
#
_entry.id   AF-A0A2S8BNK1-F1
#
_cell.length_a   1.000
_cell.length_b   1.000
_cell.length_c   1.000
_cell.angle_alpha   90.00
_cell.angle_beta   90.00
_cell.angle_gamma   90.00
#
_symmetry.space_group_name_H-M   'P 1'
#
loop_
_entity.id
_entity.type
_entity.pdbx_description
1 polymer ?
#
loop_
_entity_poly.entity_id
_entity_poly.type
_entity_poly.pdbx_seq_one_letter_code
_entity_poly.pdbx_strand_id
1 'polypeptide(L)'
;MHVSGTVTVDGTDYRLRDAAGQRDHSWGVRDWWSMDWVWSALHLDDGTHLHGVDIRIPGAGPIGVGYVQKTGERLIELQTVTARETFADNGLPITTVVGLQPGEITVTAEVVAHAPVRLVASDGRISQFPRAWVSVSTADGRSGVGWMEWNRNRGR
;
A
#
# COMPACT_ATOMS: atom_id res chain seq x y z
N MET A 1 -10.83 -2.02 9.42
CA MET A 1 -11.19 -1.32 10.67
C MET A 1 -11.86 0.00 10.27
N HIS A 2 -12.73 0.56 11.11
CA HIS A 2 -13.36 1.85 10.83
C HIS A 2 -12.88 2.91 11.81
N VAL A 3 -12.66 4.12 11.32
CA VAL A 3 -12.11 5.25 12.08
C VAL A 3 -13.14 6.37 12.11
N SER A 4 -13.56 6.75 13.31
CA SER A 4 -14.37 7.93 13.56
C SER A 4 -13.70 8.82 14.59
N GLY A 5 -13.76 10.13 14.41
CA GLY A 5 -13.06 11.05 15.29
C GLY A 5 -13.04 12.47 14.74
N THR A 6 -12.20 13.31 15.32
CA THR A 6 -11.98 14.69 14.86
C THR A 6 -10.47 14.88 14.69
N VAL A 7 -10.08 15.51 13.58
CA VAL A 7 -8.72 15.95 13.31
C VAL A 7 -8.74 17.48 13.25
N THR A 8 -7.84 18.15 13.96
CA THR A 8 -7.69 19.60 13.89
C THR A 8 -6.46 19.95 13.07
N VAL A 9 -6.60 20.77 12.04
CA VAL A 9 -5.49 21.30 11.22
C VAL A 9 -5.61 22.81 11.19
N ASP A 10 -4.55 23.51 11.59
CA ASP A 10 -4.51 24.99 11.65
C ASP A 10 -5.74 25.60 12.35
N GLY A 11 -6.16 24.98 13.46
CA GLY A 11 -7.33 25.40 14.24
C GLY A 11 -8.69 25.04 13.62
N THR A 12 -8.72 24.40 12.45
CA THR A 12 -9.94 23.93 11.78
C THR A 12 -10.21 22.47 12.13
N ASP A 13 -11.40 22.18 12.65
CA ASP A 13 -11.83 20.83 12.99
C ASP A 13 -12.48 20.11 11.81
N TYR A 14 -11.96 18.92 11.50
CA TYR A 14 -12.47 17.99 10.50
C TYR A 14 -13.04 16.76 11.19
N ARG A 15 -14.35 16.54 11.05
CA ARG A 15 -15.01 15.34 11.59
C ARG A 15 -14.85 14.18 10.61
N LEU A 16 -14.20 13.11 11.05
CA LEU A 16 -14.13 11.83 10.35
C LEU A 16 -15.25 10.91 10.83
N ARG A 17 -15.96 10.31 9.88
CA ARG A 17 -17.03 9.35 10.15
C ARG A 17 -16.76 8.10 9.34
N ASP A 18 -16.59 6.99 10.06
CA ASP A 18 -16.51 5.65 9.49
C ASP A 18 -15.46 5.46 8.38
N ALA A 19 -14.36 6.21 8.44
CA ALA A 19 -13.31 6.15 7.43
C ALA A 19 -12.58 4.79 7.49
N ALA A 20 -12.22 4.26 6.33
CA ALA A 20 -11.43 3.03 6.24
C ALA A 20 -10.07 3.22 6.93
N GLY A 21 -9.72 2.28 7.81
CA GLY A 21 -8.43 2.25 8.50
C GLY A 21 -7.84 0.85 8.58
N GLN A 22 -6.51 0.82 8.55
CA GLN A 22 -5.70 -0.39 8.69
C GLN A 22 -4.73 -0.24 9.86
N ARG A 23 -4.54 -1.32 10.61
CA ARG A 23 -3.43 -1.47 11.55
C ARG A 23 -2.55 -2.60 11.04
N ASP A 24 -1.32 -2.28 10.69
CA ASP A 24 -0.30 -3.25 10.34
C ASP A 24 0.73 -3.36 11.47
N HIS A 25 1.32 -4.54 11.64
CA HIS A 25 2.36 -4.78 12.64
C HIS A 25 3.46 -5.66 12.08
N SER A 26 4.69 -5.16 12.16
CA SER A 26 5.89 -5.89 11.79
C SER A 26 6.99 -5.69 12.83
N TRP A 27 7.86 -6.68 12.96
CA TRP A 27 8.98 -6.69 13.92
C TRP A 27 10.21 -7.31 13.25
N GLY A 28 11.40 -7.05 13.80
CA GLY A 28 12.68 -7.53 13.27
C GLY A 28 13.64 -6.39 12.93
N VAL A 29 14.85 -6.74 12.49
CA VAL A 29 15.85 -5.76 12.04
C VAL A 29 15.32 -5.07 10.79
N ARG A 30 15.17 -3.74 10.88
CA ARG A 30 14.64 -2.94 9.78
C ARG A 30 15.78 -2.38 8.95
N ASP A 31 16.00 -2.96 7.78
CA ASP A 31 16.86 -2.39 6.75
C ASP A 31 16.00 -1.84 5.61
N TRP A 32 15.91 -0.52 5.55
CA TRP A 32 15.15 0.19 4.52
C TRP A 32 15.89 0.25 3.18
N TRP A 33 17.16 -0.17 3.13
CA TRP A 33 18.07 0.09 2.02
C TRP A 33 18.55 -1.16 1.26
N SER A 34 18.10 -2.36 1.65
CA SER A 34 18.52 -3.61 1.01
C SER A 34 17.46 -4.27 0.12
N MET A 35 16.23 -3.77 0.15
CA MET A 35 15.12 -4.32 -0.63
C MET A 35 14.09 -3.25 -0.95
N ASP A 36 13.46 -3.37 -2.11
CA ASP A 36 12.31 -2.57 -2.49
C ASP A 36 11.03 -3.30 -2.09
N TRP A 37 9.94 -2.57 -1.89
CA TRP A 37 8.62 -3.18 -1.80
C TRP A 37 7.51 -2.24 -2.23
N VAL A 38 6.38 -2.85 -2.58
CA VAL A 38 5.08 -2.18 -2.66
C VAL A 38 4.15 -2.84 -1.67
N TRP A 39 3.61 -2.06 -0.75
CA TRP A 39 2.64 -2.50 0.25
C TRP A 39 1.29 -1.85 -0.02
N SER A 40 0.20 -2.59 0.21
CA SER A 40 -1.16 -2.10 0.11
C SER A 40 -2.06 -2.63 1.23
N ALA A 41 -2.96 -1.76 1.69
CA ALA A 41 -4.13 -2.13 2.48
C ALA A 41 -5.35 -1.38 1.95
N LEU A 42 -6.25 -2.13 1.32
CA LEU A 42 -7.35 -1.61 0.52
C LEU A 42 -8.67 -2.15 1.06
N HIS A 43 -9.68 -1.29 0.98
CA HIS A 43 -11.06 -1.58 1.37
C HIS A 43 -11.94 -1.32 0.15
N LEU A 44 -12.55 -2.38 -0.37
CA LEU A 44 -13.55 -2.28 -1.41
C LEU A 44 -14.93 -1.99 -0.79
N ASP A 45 -15.76 -1.30 -1.55
CA ASP A 45 -17.09 -0.84 -1.11
C ASP A 45 -18.05 -2.00 -0.81
N ASP A 46 -17.78 -3.19 -1.35
CA ASP A 46 -18.53 -4.43 -1.10
C ASP A 46 -18.16 -5.13 0.21
N GLY A 47 -17.28 -4.52 1.01
CA GLY A 47 -16.79 -5.05 2.28
C GLY A 47 -15.63 -6.05 2.13
N THR A 48 -15.01 -6.14 0.94
CA THR A 48 -13.78 -6.90 0.72
C THR A 48 -12.56 -6.09 1.15
N HIS A 49 -11.72 -6.67 2.01
CA HIS A 49 -10.42 -6.15 2.39
C HIS A 49 -9.31 -6.87 1.65
N LEU A 50 -8.38 -6.11 1.08
CA LEU A 50 -7.21 -6.60 0.38
C LEU A 50 -5.97 -6.08 1.09
N HIS A 51 -5.04 -6.97 1.38
CA HIS A 51 -3.73 -6.60 1.89
C HIS A 51 -2.67 -7.34 1.10
N GLY A 52 -1.61 -6.66 0.70
CA GLY A 52 -0.53 -7.29 -0.04
C GLY A 52 0.79 -6.56 0.12
N VAL A 53 1.87 -7.32 0.11
CA VAL A 53 3.23 -6.81 -0.07
C VAL A 53 3.91 -7.58 -1.20
N ASP A 54 4.43 -6.84 -2.18
CA ASP A 54 5.36 -7.32 -3.21
C ASP A 54 6.77 -6.91 -2.76
N ILE A 55 7.60 -7.86 -2.35
CA ILE A 55 8.95 -7.65 -1.81
C ILE A 55 9.98 -8.04 -2.88
N ARG A 56 10.93 -7.14 -3.11
CA ARG A 56 11.94 -7.26 -4.17
C ARG A 56 13.33 -7.17 -3.57
N ILE A 57 13.92 -8.34 -3.30
CA ILE A 57 15.29 -8.47 -2.78
C ILE A 57 16.24 -8.76 -3.96
N PRO A 58 17.33 -8.01 -4.15
CA PRO A 58 18.31 -8.30 -5.20
C PRO A 58 18.81 -9.75 -5.14
N GLY A 59 18.68 -10.47 -6.26
CA GLY A 59 19.12 -11.87 -6.39
C GLY A 59 18.16 -12.92 -5.82
N ALA A 60 17.04 -12.52 -5.20
CA ALA A 60 15.99 -13.43 -4.77
C ALA A 60 14.91 -13.60 -5.86
N GLY A 61 14.15 -14.70 -5.78
CA GLY A 61 12.92 -14.86 -6.55
C GLY A 61 11.79 -13.93 -6.07
N PRO A 62 10.63 -13.92 -6.75
CA PRO A 62 9.47 -13.13 -6.34
C PRO A 62 8.98 -13.50 -4.93
N ILE A 63 8.70 -12.50 -4.10
CA ILE A 63 8.15 -12.69 -2.76
C ILE A 63 6.90 -11.84 -2.63
N GLY A 64 5.74 -12.49 -2.57
CA GLY A 64 4.45 -11.83 -2.39
C GLY A 64 3.71 -12.43 -1.20
N VAL A 65 3.22 -11.60 -0.28
CA VAL A 65 2.49 -12.07 0.92
C VAL A 65 1.29 -11.16 1.17
N GLY A 66 0.17 -11.73 1.59
CA GLY A 66 -1.00 -10.92 1.91
C GLY A 66 -2.26 -11.74 2.12
N TYR A 67 -3.41 -11.06 2.05
CA TYR A 67 -4.70 -11.70 2.17
C TYR A 67 -5.80 -10.99 1.39
N VAL A 68 -6.85 -11.75 1.09
CA VAL A 68 -8.17 -11.26 0.69
C VAL A 68 -9.16 -11.71 1.76
N GLN A 69 -10.01 -10.80 2.23
CA GLN A 69 -11.03 -11.13 3.21
C GLN A 69 -12.30 -10.34 2.93
N LYS A 70 -13.38 -11.02 2.56
CA LYS A 70 -14.71 -10.43 2.53
C LYS A 70 -15.35 -10.46 3.91
N THR A 71 -16.09 -9.41 4.24
CA THR A 71 -16.79 -9.31 5.52
C THR A 71 -17.72 -10.50 5.76
N GLY A 72 -17.55 -11.18 6.90
CA GLY A 72 -18.30 -12.38 7.25
C GLY A 72 -17.75 -13.68 6.65
N GLU A 73 -16.72 -13.62 5.81
CA GLU A 73 -16.09 -14.77 5.17
C GLU A 73 -14.71 -15.08 5.78
N ARG A 74 -14.21 -16.28 5.50
CA ARG A 74 -12.85 -16.67 5.92
C ARG A 74 -11.81 -15.89 5.13
N LEU A 75 -10.69 -15.62 5.78
CA LEU A 75 -9.51 -15.05 5.14
C LEU A 75 -8.93 -16.05 4.13
N ILE A 76 -8.57 -15.54 2.96
CA ILE A 76 -7.83 -16.25 1.93
C ILE A 76 -6.41 -15.69 1.94
N GLU A 77 -5.44 -16.55 2.26
CA GLU A 77 -4.02 -16.18 2.21
C GLU A 77 -3.55 -16.11 0.76
N LEU A 78 -2.82 -15.04 0.43
CA LEU A 78 -2.26 -14.84 -0.89
C LEU A 78 -0.94 -15.62 -1.04
N GLN A 79 -0.82 -16.30 -2.16
CA GLN A 79 0.38 -17.01 -2.60
C GLN A 79 1.26 -16.12 -3.49
N THR A 80 0.65 -15.16 -4.19
CA THR A 80 1.36 -14.22 -5.06
C THR A 80 0.75 -12.84 -4.93
N VAL A 81 1.62 -11.84 -4.78
CA VAL A 81 1.32 -10.42 -4.90
C VAL A 81 2.32 -9.83 -5.88
N THR A 82 1.85 -9.09 -6.87
CA THR A 82 2.71 -8.36 -7.81
C THR A 82 2.23 -6.92 -7.90
N ALA A 83 3.17 -5.98 -8.00
CA ALA A 83 2.85 -4.58 -8.25
C ALA A 83 3.56 -4.07 -9.52
N ARG A 84 2.88 -3.19 -10.26
CA ARG A 84 3.45 -2.46 -11.39
C ARG A 84 3.13 -0.98 -11.24
N GLU A 85 4.16 -0.20 -10.96
CA GLU A 85 4.04 1.20 -10.59
C GLU A 85 4.34 2.14 -11.76
N THR A 86 3.60 3.24 -11.84
CA THR A 86 3.94 4.37 -12.70
C THR A 86 4.27 5.58 -11.82
N PHE A 87 5.36 6.27 -12.13
CA PHE A 87 5.82 7.45 -11.39
C PHE A 87 5.76 8.70 -12.26
N ALA A 88 5.47 9.84 -11.63
CA ALA A 88 5.69 11.16 -12.22
C ALA A 88 7.18 11.52 -12.22
N ASP A 89 7.53 12.58 -12.95
CA ASP A 89 8.91 13.08 -13.09
C ASP A 89 9.55 13.49 -11.76
N ASN A 90 8.75 13.88 -10.77
CA ASN A 90 9.20 14.18 -9.41
C ASN A 90 9.53 12.93 -8.57
N GLY A 91 9.35 11.73 -9.14
CA GLY A 91 9.61 10.45 -8.49
C GLY A 91 8.50 9.95 -7.56
N LEU A 92 7.36 10.62 -7.48
CA LEU A 92 6.18 10.18 -6.73
C LEU A 92 5.29 9.26 -7.57
N PRO A 93 4.69 8.21 -6.98
CA PRO A 93 3.80 7.31 -7.70
C PRO A 93 2.52 8.03 -8.11
N ILE A 94 2.01 7.75 -9.30
CA ILE A 94 0.70 8.27 -9.76
C ILE A 94 -0.34 7.17 -9.82
N THR A 95 0.06 5.98 -10.28
CA THR A 95 -0.80 4.79 -10.32
C THR A 95 0.01 3.54 -10.03
N THR A 96 -0.65 2.50 -9.53
CA THR A 96 -0.06 1.16 -9.38
C THR A 96 -1.10 0.09 -9.65
N VAL A 97 -0.76 -0.87 -10.50
CA VAL A 97 -1.56 -2.08 -10.73
C VAL A 97 -1.07 -3.19 -9.80
N VAL A 98 -1.95 -3.74 -8.98
CA VAL A 98 -1.65 -4.81 -8.04
C VAL A 98 -2.42 -6.08 -8.43
N GLY A 99 -1.69 -7.17 -8.65
CA GLY A 99 -2.28 -8.51 -8.87
C GLY A 99 -2.19 -9.36 -7.61
N LEU A 100 -3.30 -9.98 -7.22
CA LEU A 100 -3.45 -10.76 -5.98
C LEU A 100 -3.95 -12.17 -6.31
N GLN A 101 -3.20 -13.19 -5.92
CA GLN A 101 -3.55 -14.60 -6.12
C GLN A 101 -3.35 -15.44 -4.85
N PRO A 102 -4.22 -16.42 -4.55
CA PRO A 102 -5.48 -16.74 -5.25
C PRO A 102 -6.57 -15.65 -5.08
N GLY A 103 -7.55 -15.66 -5.97
CA GLY A 103 -8.69 -14.72 -5.97
C GLY A 103 -8.85 -13.95 -7.27
N GLU A 104 -7.88 -14.02 -8.18
CA GLU A 104 -7.93 -13.40 -9.51
C GLU A 104 -8.26 -11.90 -9.50
N ILE A 105 -7.86 -11.21 -8.43
CA ILE A 105 -8.13 -9.78 -8.26
C ILE A 105 -6.97 -8.99 -8.84
N THR A 106 -7.29 -8.16 -9.83
CA THR A 106 -6.39 -7.10 -10.30
C THR A 106 -6.97 -5.76 -9.89
N VAL A 107 -6.19 -5.01 -9.12
CA VAL A 107 -6.52 -3.66 -8.64
C VAL A 107 -5.72 -2.64 -9.43
N THR A 108 -6.37 -1.58 -9.90
CA THR A 108 -5.71 -0.34 -10.31
C THR A 108 -5.91 0.69 -9.21
N ALA A 109 -4.80 1.19 -8.65
CA ALA A 109 -4.80 2.18 -7.58
C ALA A 109 -4.28 3.52 -8.11
N GLU A 110 -5.10 4.56 -8.03
CA GLU A 110 -4.78 5.93 -8.40
C GLU A 110 -4.50 6.75 -7.14
N VAL A 111 -3.39 7.50 -7.14
CA VAL A 111 -3.00 8.30 -5.98
C VAL A 111 -3.87 9.54 -5.83
N VAL A 112 -4.43 9.74 -4.63
CA VAL A 112 -5.28 10.87 -4.28
C VAL A 112 -4.52 11.89 -3.43
N ALA A 113 -3.78 11.41 -2.42
CA ALA A 113 -3.04 12.30 -1.51
C ALA A 113 -1.74 11.65 -1.06
N HIS A 114 -0.63 12.37 -1.24
CA HIS A 114 0.69 11.93 -0.82
C HIS A 114 1.02 12.33 0.63
N ALA A 115 1.69 11.43 1.33
CA ALA A 115 2.36 11.66 2.62
C ALA A 115 3.76 11.00 2.60
N PRO A 116 4.65 11.45 1.69
CA PRO A 116 5.89 10.75 1.39
C PRO A 116 6.95 11.01 2.46
N VAL A 117 7.82 10.03 2.68
CA VAL A 117 8.99 10.15 3.55
C VAL A 117 10.25 9.88 2.73
N ARG A 118 11.36 10.52 3.08
CA ARG A 118 12.68 10.23 2.53
C ARG A 118 13.61 9.81 3.66
N LEU A 119 14.15 8.61 3.58
CA LEU A 119 15.03 8.03 4.58
C LEU A 119 16.48 8.12 4.11
N VAL A 120 17.37 8.61 4.98
CA VAL A 120 18.80 8.75 4.71
C VAL A 120 19.58 8.00 5.77
N ALA A 121 20.40 7.03 5.36
CA ALA A 121 21.30 6.32 6.25
C ALA A 121 22.50 7.20 6.63
N SER A 122 23.17 6.86 7.73
CA SER A 122 24.40 7.54 8.15
C SER A 122 25.53 7.46 7.12
N ASP A 123 25.53 6.43 6.28
CA ASP A 123 26.47 6.23 5.16
C ASP A 123 26.04 6.91 3.84
N GLY A 124 24.93 7.65 3.87
CA GLY A 124 24.40 8.43 2.75
C GLY A 124 23.47 7.67 1.79
N ARG A 125 23.19 6.38 2.00
CA ARG A 125 22.18 5.67 1.21
C ARG A 125 20.80 6.31 1.38
N ILE A 126 20.00 6.29 0.31
CA ILE A 126 18.68 6.92 0.28
C ILE A 126 17.63 5.86 -0.05
N SER A 127 16.59 5.79 0.80
CA SER A 127 15.33 5.17 0.42
C SER A 127 14.26 6.25 0.26
N GLN A 128 13.59 6.23 -0.89
CA GLN A 128 12.37 6.98 -1.10
C GLN A 128 11.21 6.13 -0.60
N PHE A 129 10.42 6.70 0.32
CA PHE A 129 9.31 6.03 0.96
C PHE A 129 7.98 6.77 0.74
N PRO A 130 7.49 6.89 -0.51
CA PRO A 130 6.15 7.39 -0.74
C PRO A 130 5.13 6.57 0.02
N ARG A 131 4.20 7.27 0.67
CA ARG A 131 2.94 6.71 1.16
C ARG A 131 1.84 7.57 0.61
N ALA A 132 0.73 6.97 0.24
CA ALA A 132 -0.39 7.70 -0.30
C ALA A 132 -1.71 7.04 0.05
N TRP A 133 -2.72 7.89 0.21
CA TRP A 133 -4.10 7.49 0.07
C TRP A 133 -4.42 7.30 -1.41
N VAL A 134 -5.09 6.20 -1.73
CA VAL A 134 -5.45 5.82 -3.11
C VAL A 134 -6.96 5.60 -3.23
N SER A 135 -7.50 5.94 -4.40
CA SER A 135 -8.76 5.38 -4.87
C SER A 135 -8.46 4.15 -5.71
N VAL A 136 -9.27 3.11 -5.60
CA VAL A 136 -9.04 1.85 -6.32
C VAL A 136 -10.23 1.44 -7.16
N SER A 137 -9.94 0.79 -8.28
CA SER A 137 -10.89 0.03 -9.08
C SER A 137 -10.32 -1.36 -9.36
N THR A 138 -11.19 -2.33 -9.59
CA THR A 138 -10.79 -3.69 -9.96
C THR A 138 -11.26 -4.03 -11.36
N ALA A 139 -10.59 -4.99 -12.00
CA ALA A 139 -10.97 -5.45 -13.34
C ALA A 139 -12.40 -6.04 -13.40
N ASP A 140 -12.92 -6.55 -12.28
CA ASP A 140 -14.29 -7.05 -12.14
C ASP A 140 -15.32 -5.98 -11.74
N GLY A 141 -14.93 -4.70 -11.76
CA GLY A 141 -15.85 -3.55 -11.64
C GLY A 141 -16.14 -3.08 -10.22
N ARG A 142 -15.40 -3.57 -9.20
CA ARG A 142 -15.50 -3.07 -7.83
C ARG A 142 -14.65 -1.81 -7.65
N SER A 143 -14.99 -1.02 -6.65
CA SER A 143 -14.30 0.21 -6.27
C SER A 143 -13.99 0.24 -4.79
N GLY A 144 -13.11 1.15 -4.38
CA GLY A 144 -12.79 1.35 -2.99
C GLY A 144 -11.69 2.37 -2.76
N VAL A 145 -11.09 2.30 -1.58
CA VAL A 145 -10.01 3.20 -1.14
C VAL A 145 -8.99 2.45 -0.29
N GLY A 146 -7.84 3.07 -0.04
CA GLY A 146 -6.89 2.51 0.91
C GLY A 146 -5.58 3.27 0.99
N TRP A 147 -4.62 2.63 1.65
CA TRP A 147 -3.25 3.10 1.71
C TRP A 147 -2.36 2.23 0.84
N MET A 148 -1.43 2.89 0.16
CA MET A 148 -0.29 2.24 -0.48
C MET A 148 1.01 2.90 -0.07
N GLU A 149 2.06 2.09 -0.11
CA GLU A 149 3.41 2.47 0.29
C GLU A 149 4.42 1.83 -0.66
N TRP A 150 5.47 2.58 -0.97
CA TRP A 150 6.55 2.15 -1.84
C TRP A 150 7.87 2.39 -1.13
N ASN A 151 8.66 1.35 -0.88
CA ASN A 151 10.06 1.52 -0.50
C ASN A 151 10.92 1.35 -1.74
N ARG A 152 11.69 2.39 -2.08
CA ARG A 152 12.50 2.44 -3.29
C ARG A 152 13.90 2.89 -2.97
N ASN A 153 14.84 1.98 -3.15
CA ASN A 153 16.25 2.26 -3.00
C ASN A 153 16.77 2.90 -4.26
N ARG A 154 17.26 4.13 -4.13
CA ARG A 154 18.02 4.74 -5.22
C ARG A 154 19.42 4.17 -5.12
N GLY A 155 19.78 3.31 -6.08
CA GLY A 155 21.17 2.93 -6.29
C GLY A 155 22.04 4.18 -6.38
N ARG A 156 23.30 4.09 -5.92
CA ARG A 156 24.28 5.14 -6.20
C ARG A 156 24.48 5.29 -7.70
#